data_AF-A0AAN9GPR3-F1
#
_entry.id   AF-A0AAN9GPR3-F1
#
_cell.length_a   1.000
_cell.length_b   1.000
_cell.length_c   1.000
_cell.angle_alpha   90.00
_cell.angle_beta   90.00
_cell.angle_gamma   90.00
#
_symmetry.space_group_name_H-M   'P 1'
#
loop_
_entity.id
_entity.type
_entity.pdbx_description
1 polymer ?
#
loop_
_entity_poly.entity_id
_entity_poly.type
_entity_poly.pdbx_seq_one_letter_code
_entity_poly.pdbx_strand_id
1 'polypeptide(L)'
;MRTGVEKGEEMPQCDEVPRAAEGLNENNWAGTLNGCCNTRMRVELPQRVTSVITGQRHRVLQFTSSSQLVHTGYCQNEGGMCVLGGRCTTVYRIQWLLVRASPIPTALTDEDSLDNDDDDDDNDDDDGDDDDVSDSDESDGNMFVPAMVSNHCQCVFN
;
A
#
# COMPACT_ATOMS: atom_id res chain seq x y z
N MET A 1 2.57 -21.84 -39.34
CA MET A 1 1.93 -21.17 -38.19
C MET A 1 2.43 -19.73 -38.18
N ARG A 2 1.55 -18.74 -38.39
CA ARG A 2 1.90 -17.31 -38.38
C ARG A 2 1.67 -16.78 -36.97
N THR A 3 2.73 -16.35 -36.29
CA THR A 3 2.65 -15.61 -35.02
C THR A 3 2.36 -14.16 -35.34
N GLY A 4 1.10 -13.74 -35.17
CA GLY A 4 0.73 -12.34 -35.17
C GLY A 4 1.22 -11.70 -33.88
N VAL A 5 2.27 -10.90 -33.97
CA VAL A 5 2.64 -9.95 -32.91
C VAL A 5 1.70 -8.76 -33.08
N GLU A 6 0.67 -8.69 -32.26
CA GLU A 6 -0.18 -7.50 -32.17
C GLU A 6 0.70 -6.35 -31.66
N LYS A 7 0.80 -5.29 -32.45
CA LYS A 7 1.40 -4.02 -32.02
C LYS A 7 0.60 -3.53 -30.81
N GLY A 8 1.23 -3.50 -29.64
CA GLY A 8 0.65 -2.81 -28.49
C GLY A 8 0.38 -1.36 -28.88
N GLU A 9 -0.87 -0.92 -28.72
CA GLU A 9 -1.21 0.49 -28.79
C GLU A 9 -0.42 1.23 -27.72
N GLU A 10 0.51 2.09 -28.15
CA GLU A 10 1.17 3.03 -27.25
C GLU A 10 0.12 3.99 -26.71
N MET A 11 -0.12 3.94 -25.40
CA MET A 11 -0.94 4.95 -24.74
C MET A 11 -0.27 6.32 -24.93
N PRO A 12 -1.00 7.37 -25.35
CA PRO A 12 -0.42 8.68 -25.58
C PRO A 12 0.23 9.21 -24.29
N GLN A 13 1.55 9.29 -24.30
CA GLN A 13 2.33 9.88 -23.22
C GLN A 13 2.15 11.41 -23.25
N CYS A 14 1.87 12.01 -22.10
CA CYS A 14 1.59 13.44 -21.97
C CYS A 14 2.81 14.34 -22.17
N ASP A 15 4.01 13.76 -22.30
CA ASP A 15 5.28 14.49 -22.36
C ASP A 15 5.62 15.03 -23.75
N GLU A 16 4.88 14.65 -24.80
CA GLU A 16 5.16 15.08 -26.18
C GLU A 16 3.98 15.82 -26.84
N VAL A 17 3.35 16.76 -26.14
CA VAL A 17 2.60 17.80 -26.86
C VAL A 17 3.64 18.72 -27.51
N PRO A 18 3.74 18.77 -28.85
CA PRO A 18 4.72 19.62 -29.51
C PRO A 18 4.53 21.06 -29.06
N ARG A 19 5.66 21.70 -28.81
CA ARG A 19 5.87 23.08 -28.35
C ARG A 19 5.40 24.11 -29.40
N ALA A 20 4.23 23.92 -30.00
CA ALA A 20 3.65 24.72 -31.07
C ALA A 20 2.79 25.90 -30.56
N ALA A 21 2.96 26.31 -29.30
CA ALA A 21 2.24 27.43 -28.69
C ALA A 21 3.10 28.70 -28.52
N GLU A 22 4.26 28.80 -29.18
CA GLU A 22 5.00 30.06 -29.27
C GLU A 22 4.35 30.96 -30.34
N GLY A 23 3.22 31.61 -30.02
CA GLY A 23 2.61 32.56 -30.96
C GLY A 23 1.19 33.05 -30.69
N LEU A 24 0.57 32.76 -29.54
CA LEU A 24 -0.80 33.24 -29.24
C LEU A 24 -0.81 34.26 -28.11
N ASN A 25 -1.01 35.51 -28.52
CA ASN A 25 -1.50 36.71 -27.84
C ASN A 25 -1.97 36.54 -26.37
N GLU A 26 -1.40 37.38 -25.49
CA GLU A 26 -1.54 37.47 -24.02
C GLU A 26 -2.97 37.71 -23.48
N ASN A 27 -3.99 37.70 -24.34
CA ASN A 27 -5.41 37.81 -23.97
C ASN A 27 -6.25 36.55 -24.29
N ASN A 28 -5.64 35.49 -24.81
CA ASN A 28 -6.28 34.19 -24.94
C ASN A 28 -6.03 33.38 -23.67
N TRP A 29 -7.09 32.85 -23.07
CA TRP A 29 -7.10 31.87 -21.98
C TRP A 29 -6.49 30.51 -22.39
N ALA A 30 -5.52 30.52 -23.29
CA ALA A 30 -4.67 29.41 -23.71
C ALA A 30 -3.43 29.30 -22.81
N GLY A 31 -3.53 29.76 -21.56
CA GLY A 31 -2.67 29.34 -20.46
C GLY A 31 -2.93 27.86 -20.15
N THR A 32 -2.41 26.99 -21.01
CA THR A 32 -2.06 25.60 -20.67
C THR A 32 -3.13 24.83 -19.87
N LEU A 33 -4.26 24.50 -20.51
CA LEU A 33 -5.04 23.30 -20.16
C LEU A 33 -4.23 22.04 -20.50
N ASN A 34 -3.02 21.89 -19.92
CA ASN A 34 -2.39 20.59 -19.75
C ASN A 34 -3.21 19.85 -18.69
N GLY A 35 -4.44 19.51 -19.03
CA GLY A 35 -5.44 18.88 -18.16
C GLY A 35 -5.18 17.39 -17.96
N CYS A 36 -3.92 16.97 -17.95
CA CYS A 36 -3.55 15.59 -17.72
C CYS A 36 -3.20 15.38 -16.25
N CYS A 37 -3.53 14.20 -15.74
CA CYS A 37 -3.19 13.82 -14.38
C CYS A 37 -1.85 13.10 -14.37
N ASN A 38 -0.85 13.70 -13.73
CA ASN A 38 0.51 13.18 -13.76
C ASN A 38 0.72 12.16 -12.64
N THR A 39 0.98 10.92 -13.03
CA THR A 39 1.33 9.84 -12.10
C THR A 39 2.84 9.83 -11.87
N ARG A 40 3.27 9.89 -10.62
CA ARG A 40 4.65 9.60 -10.25
C ARG A 40 4.75 8.22 -9.61
N MET A 41 5.52 7.35 -10.26
CA MET A 41 5.79 6.00 -9.78
C MET A 41 6.96 5.99 -8.81
N ARG A 42 6.85 5.17 -7.76
CA ARG A 42 7.92 4.87 -6.79
C ARG A 42 7.89 3.39 -6.42
N VAL A 43 9.01 2.91 -5.90
CA VAL A 43 9.13 1.57 -5.31
C VAL A 43 9.27 1.74 -3.81
N GLU A 44 8.41 1.08 -3.05
CA GLU A 44 8.37 1.15 -1.59
C GLU A 44 8.59 -0.23 -0.96
N LEU A 45 9.18 -0.24 0.23
CA LEU A 45 9.34 -1.43 1.08
C LEU A 45 8.42 -1.29 2.29
N PRO A 46 7.13 -1.68 2.19
CA PRO A 46 6.21 -1.54 3.29
C PRO A 46 6.64 -2.42 4.48
N GLN A 47 6.64 -1.83 5.67
CA GLN A 47 6.88 -2.56 6.93
C GLN A 47 5.57 -3.04 7.55
N ARG A 48 4.46 -2.36 7.25
CA ARG A 48 3.13 -2.60 7.82
C ARG A 48 2.08 -2.35 6.75
N VAL A 49 1.02 -3.14 6.77
CA VAL A 49 -0.14 -2.95 5.88
C VAL A 49 -1.43 -3.24 6.60
N THR A 50 -2.53 -2.68 6.11
CA THR A 50 -3.88 -2.92 6.62
C THR A 50 -4.62 -3.77 5.60
N SER A 51 -5.20 -4.88 6.07
CA SER A 51 -6.04 -5.74 5.24
C SER A 51 -7.31 -4.99 4.83
N VAL A 52 -7.61 -4.96 3.52
CA VAL A 52 -8.85 -4.34 3.02
C VAL A 52 -10.09 -5.15 3.37
N ILE A 53 -9.93 -6.42 3.76
CA ILE A 53 -11.04 -7.30 4.15
C ILE A 53 -11.32 -7.20 5.64
N THR A 54 -10.29 -7.33 6.48
CA THR A 54 -10.47 -7.42 7.94
C THR A 54 -10.28 -6.07 8.65
N GLY A 55 -9.71 -5.06 7.98
CA GLY A 55 -9.34 -3.78 8.59
C GLY A 55 -8.18 -3.88 9.59
N GLN A 56 -7.65 -5.08 9.83
CA GLN A 56 -6.56 -5.30 10.78
C GLN A 56 -5.21 -4.93 10.18
N ARG A 57 -4.31 -4.43 11.04
CA ARG A 57 -2.95 -4.05 10.66
C ARG A 57 -1.98 -5.20 10.91
N HIS A 58 -1.22 -5.58 9.90
CA HIS A 58 -0.23 -6.65 9.96
C HIS A 58 1.17 -6.13 9.67
N ARG A 59 2.18 -6.87 10.13
CA ARG A 59 3.59 -6.63 9.80
C ARG A 59 3.93 -7.41 8.53
N VAL A 60 4.44 -6.70 7.52
CA VAL A 60 4.91 -7.31 6.27
C VAL A 60 6.17 -8.12 6.58
N LEU A 61 6.22 -9.35 6.09
CA LEU A 61 7.40 -10.19 6.25
C LEU A 61 8.51 -9.73 5.32
N GLN A 62 9.68 -9.52 5.92
CA GLN A 62 10.92 -9.17 5.26
C GLN A 62 11.94 -10.23 5.66
N PHE A 63 12.55 -10.88 4.67
CA PHE A 63 13.57 -11.89 4.90
C PHE A 63 14.95 -11.25 4.70
N THR A 64 15.99 -11.87 5.26
CA THR A 64 17.37 -11.41 5.09
C THR A 64 17.83 -11.45 3.63
N SER A 65 17.26 -12.35 2.83
CA SER A 65 17.60 -12.55 1.43
C SER A 65 16.52 -12.12 0.43
N SER A 66 15.33 -11.70 0.90
CA SER A 66 14.24 -11.27 0.03
C SER A 66 13.32 -10.24 0.68
N SER A 67 12.86 -9.29 -0.14
CA SER A 67 11.97 -8.22 0.29
C SER A 67 10.77 -8.11 -0.63
N GLN A 68 9.63 -7.74 -0.05
CA GLN A 68 8.41 -7.49 -0.81
C GLN A 68 8.38 -6.02 -1.23
N LEU A 69 8.68 -5.77 -2.50
CA LEU A 69 8.64 -4.45 -3.12
C LEU A 69 7.23 -4.14 -3.62
N VAL A 70 6.78 -2.91 -3.38
CA VAL A 70 5.49 -2.43 -3.85
C VAL A 70 5.69 -1.24 -4.77
N HIS A 71 5.19 -1.36 -6.00
CA HIS A 71 5.13 -0.23 -6.93
C HIS A 71 3.93 0.64 -6.55
N THR A 72 4.20 1.83 -6.04
CA THR A 72 3.19 2.85 -5.73
C THR A 72 3.18 3.92 -6.80
N GLY A 73 2.00 4.45 -7.10
CA GLY A 73 1.85 5.63 -7.97
C GLY A 73 0.96 6.65 -7.30
N TYR A 74 1.40 7.91 -7.26
CA TYR A 74 0.64 9.02 -6.67
C TYR A 74 0.48 10.16 -7.66
N CYS A 75 -0.60 10.93 -7.48
CA CYS A 75 -0.82 12.11 -8.31
C CYS A 75 0.00 13.29 -7.86
N GLN A 76 0.82 13.79 -8.77
CA GLN A 76 1.57 15.02 -8.55
C GLN A 76 0.63 16.23 -8.41
N ASN A 77 -0.54 16.16 -9.05
CA ASN A 77 -1.59 17.19 -9.05
C ASN A 77 -2.93 16.66 -8.51
N GLU A 78 -2.92 15.90 -7.40
CA GLU A 78 -4.15 15.44 -6.74
C GLU A 78 -5.13 16.60 -6.47
N GLY A 79 -6.40 16.44 -6.85
CA GLY A 79 -7.44 17.47 -6.77
C GLY A 79 -7.33 18.59 -7.82
N GLY A 80 -6.26 18.61 -8.62
CA GLY A 80 -6.08 19.55 -9.74
C GLY A 80 -7.12 19.34 -10.82
N MET A 81 -7.48 20.41 -11.54
CA MET A 81 -8.39 20.31 -12.68
C MET A 81 -7.72 19.60 -13.85
N CYS A 82 -8.43 18.66 -14.45
CA CYS A 82 -8.04 17.98 -15.68
C CYS A 82 -9.00 18.32 -16.83
N VAL A 83 -8.78 17.73 -18.00
CA VAL A 83 -9.56 17.98 -19.21
C VAL A 83 -11.07 17.89 -18.95
N LEU A 84 -11.84 18.75 -19.62
CA LEU A 84 -13.30 18.79 -19.54
C LEU A 84 -13.86 19.08 -18.12
N GLY A 85 -13.06 19.70 -17.24
CA GLY A 85 -13.51 20.11 -15.90
C GLY A 85 -13.51 18.99 -14.86
N GLY A 86 -12.90 17.85 -15.16
CA GLY A 86 -12.69 16.78 -14.17
C GLY A 86 -11.66 17.16 -13.11
N ARG A 87 -11.47 16.28 -12.13
CA ARG A 87 -10.40 16.38 -11.12
C ARG A 87 -9.50 15.17 -11.14
N CYS A 88 -8.21 15.40 -10.97
CA CYS A 88 -7.22 14.35 -10.84
C CYS A 88 -7.34 13.66 -9.49
N THR A 89 -7.51 12.34 -9.52
CA THR A 89 -7.64 11.52 -8.33
C THR A 89 -6.72 10.30 -8.43
N THR A 90 -6.10 9.95 -7.32
CA THR A 90 -5.31 8.71 -7.21
C THR A 90 -6.24 7.50 -7.19
N VAL A 91 -6.03 6.59 -8.14
CA VAL A 91 -6.69 5.29 -8.20
C VAL A 91 -5.86 4.27 -7.45
N TYR A 92 -6.52 3.43 -6.67
CA TYR A 92 -5.91 2.37 -5.88
C TYR A 92 -6.15 1.01 -6.51
N ARG A 93 -5.24 0.05 -6.25
CA ARG A 93 -5.39 -1.36 -6.58
C ARG A 93 -5.24 -2.21 -5.33
N ILE A 94 -5.70 -3.46 -5.39
CA ILE A 94 -5.44 -4.45 -4.36
C ILE A 94 -4.17 -5.21 -4.73
N GLN A 95 -3.25 -5.33 -3.78
CA GLN A 95 -2.05 -6.15 -3.89
C GLN A 95 -1.97 -7.11 -2.69
N TRP A 96 -1.74 -8.39 -2.95
CA TRP A 96 -1.55 -9.39 -1.91
C TRP A 96 -0.12 -9.32 -1.36
N LEU A 97 0.00 -9.23 -0.05
CA LEU A 97 1.28 -9.14 0.65
C LEU A 97 1.36 -10.21 1.74
N LEU A 98 2.52 -10.85 1.83
CA LEU A 98 2.82 -11.85 2.86
C LEU A 98 3.12 -11.14 4.19
N VAL A 99 2.36 -11.49 5.22
CA VAL A 99 2.42 -10.86 6.54
C VAL A 99 2.44 -11.92 7.65
N ARG A 100 2.78 -11.50 8.87
CA ARG A 100 2.59 -12.33 10.07
C ARG A 100 1.10 -12.46 10.42
N ALA A 101 0.63 -13.66 10.79
CA ALA A 101 -0.75 -13.91 11.26
C ALA A 101 -1.15 -12.96 12.36
N SER A 102 -0.33 -12.88 13.41
CA SER A 102 -0.64 -12.11 14.61
C SER A 102 -0.81 -10.65 14.24
N PRO A 103 -2.05 -10.11 14.29
CA PRO A 103 -2.26 -8.70 14.01
C PRO A 103 -1.51 -7.88 15.04
N ILE A 104 -1.03 -6.70 14.64
CA ILE A 104 -0.44 -5.77 15.60
C ILE A 104 -1.57 -5.38 16.55
N PRO A 105 -1.45 -5.61 17.87
CA PRO A 105 -2.43 -5.14 18.82
C PRO A 105 -2.61 -3.65 18.56
N THR A 106 -3.79 -3.23 18.11
CA THR A 106 -4.21 -1.85 18.24
C THR A 106 -4.25 -1.65 19.74
N ALA A 107 -3.17 -1.08 20.29
CA ALA A 107 -3.11 -0.74 21.70
C ALA A 107 -4.43 -0.07 22.03
N LEU A 108 -5.21 -0.77 22.86
CA LEU A 108 -6.39 -0.20 23.48
C LEU A 108 -5.85 1.02 24.20
N THR A 109 -6.29 2.19 23.76
CA THR A 109 -6.06 3.44 24.45
C THR A 109 -6.47 3.26 25.90
N ASP A 110 -5.47 3.36 26.77
CA ASP A 110 -5.47 3.83 28.15
C ASP A 110 -6.83 3.80 28.87
N GLU A 111 -7.04 2.81 29.74
CA GLU A 111 -7.69 3.05 31.03
C GLU A 111 -6.94 2.23 32.08
N ASP A 112 -6.53 2.94 33.13
CA ASP A 112 -5.89 2.48 34.35
C ASP A 112 -6.46 1.17 34.94
N SER A 113 -5.57 0.27 35.32
CA SER A 113 -5.77 -0.52 36.54
C SER A 113 -4.41 -0.96 37.07
N LEU A 114 -3.68 0.02 37.63
CA LEU A 114 -2.65 -0.23 38.62
C LEU A 114 -3.36 -0.63 39.91
N ASP A 115 -3.59 -1.92 40.11
CA ASP A 115 -3.75 -2.49 41.46
C ASP A 115 -2.66 -3.55 41.62
N ASN A 116 -1.53 -3.07 42.14
CA ASN A 116 -0.54 -3.89 42.82
C ASN A 116 -1.17 -4.26 44.18
N ASP A 117 -1.74 -5.45 44.28
CA ASP A 117 -1.87 -6.11 45.57
C ASP A 117 -0.81 -7.20 45.63
N ASP A 118 0.20 -6.90 46.44
CA ASP A 118 1.13 -7.83 47.05
C ASP A 118 0.33 -8.97 47.70
N ASP A 119 0.69 -10.21 47.39
CA ASP A 119 0.64 -11.30 48.37
C ASP A 119 1.70 -12.34 48.00
N ASP A 120 2.74 -12.37 48.83
CA ASP A 120 3.64 -13.48 49.05
C ASP A 120 2.85 -14.77 49.30
N ASP A 121 3.31 -15.92 48.79
CA ASP A 121 3.58 -17.11 49.62
C ASP A 121 4.04 -18.32 48.78
N ASP A 122 5.25 -18.77 49.13
CA ASP A 122 5.73 -20.14 49.29
C ASP A 122 5.80 -21.15 48.13
N ASN A 123 7.07 -21.54 47.90
CA ASN A 123 7.64 -22.84 47.52
C ASN A 123 6.68 -24.05 47.51
N ASP A 124 6.74 -24.82 46.43
CA ASP A 124 6.87 -26.28 46.50
C ASP A 124 7.75 -26.77 45.34
N ASP A 125 8.77 -27.54 45.70
CA ASP A 125 9.68 -28.26 44.80
C ASP A 125 8.92 -29.38 44.08
N ASP A 126 8.76 -29.29 42.75
CA ASP A 126 8.20 -30.39 41.95
C ASP A 126 9.23 -30.84 40.88
N ASP A 127 9.86 -31.98 41.15
CA ASP A 127 10.80 -32.70 40.27
C ASP A 127 10.01 -33.50 39.20
N GLY A 128 9.25 -32.79 38.37
CA GLY A 128 8.50 -33.36 37.25
C GLY A 128 9.36 -33.51 35.98
N ASP A 129 9.76 -34.75 35.67
CA ASP A 129 10.34 -35.16 34.39
C ASP A 129 9.34 -34.94 33.23
N ASP A 130 9.41 -33.80 32.55
CA ASP A 130 8.59 -33.49 31.36
C ASP A 130 9.42 -33.54 30.07
N ASP A 131 9.57 -34.72 29.49
CA ASP A 131 9.97 -34.91 28.08
C ASP A 131 8.76 -34.68 27.16
N ASP A 132 8.16 -33.49 27.19
CA ASP A 132 7.09 -33.11 26.27
C ASP A 132 7.71 -32.40 25.05
N VAL A 133 8.23 -33.20 24.12
CA VAL A 133 8.62 -32.74 22.77
C VAL A 133 7.34 -32.44 22.00
N SER A 134 6.70 -31.34 22.39
CA SER A 134 5.69 -30.69 21.58
C SER A 134 6.43 -30.06 20.41
N ASP A 135 6.59 -30.86 19.35
CA ASP A 135 6.68 -30.38 17.96
C ASP A 135 5.36 -29.65 17.65
N SER A 136 5.15 -28.53 18.34
CA SER A 136 4.27 -27.48 17.89
C SER A 136 4.94 -27.06 16.60
N ASP A 137 4.42 -27.58 15.48
CA ASP A 137 4.38 -26.88 14.22
C ASP A 137 3.71 -25.51 14.51
N GLU A 138 4.44 -24.61 15.18
CA GLU A 138 4.37 -23.17 15.00
C GLU A 138 4.78 -22.97 13.54
N SER A 139 3.88 -23.37 12.65
CA SER A 139 3.68 -22.74 11.38
C SER A 139 3.34 -21.31 11.76
N ASP A 140 4.39 -20.53 12.03
CA ASP A 140 4.42 -19.08 12.09
C ASP A 140 3.41 -18.64 11.04
N GLY A 141 2.22 -18.22 11.49
CA GLY A 141 0.99 -18.23 10.69
C GLY A 141 1.03 -17.23 9.55
N ASN A 142 1.96 -17.39 8.63
CA ASN A 142 2.25 -16.42 7.61
C ASN A 142 1.10 -16.50 6.62
N MET A 143 0.45 -15.38 6.40
CA MET A 143 -0.74 -15.32 5.57
C MET A 143 -0.58 -14.22 4.53
N PHE A 144 -1.26 -14.38 3.40
CA PHE A 144 -1.39 -13.31 2.44
C PHE A 144 -2.62 -12.47 2.80
N VAL A 145 -2.42 -11.16 2.94
CA VAL A 145 -3.51 -10.21 3.11
C VAL A 145 -3.62 -9.30 1.89
N PRO A 146 -4.84 -8.96 1.45
CA PRO A 146 -5.02 -7.97 0.40
C PRO A 146 -4.86 -6.58 1.01
N ALA A 147 -3.94 -5.77 0.48
CA ALA A 147 -3.70 -4.40 0.89
C ALA A 147 -4.03 -3.42 -0.24
N MET A 148 -4.53 -2.24 0.14
CA MET A 148 -4.78 -1.15 -0.81
C MET A 148 -3.45 -0.44 -1.10
N VAL A 149 -3.11 -0.33 -2.39
CA VAL A 149 -1.87 0.28 -2.88
C VAL A 149 -2.21 1.33 -3.92
N SER A 150 -1.62 2.51 -3.82
CA SER A 150 -1.78 3.57 -4.82
C SER A 150 -1.18 3.14 -6.17
N ASN A 151 -1.85 3.42 -7.28
CA ASN A 151 -1.50 2.84 -8.58
C ASN A 151 -1.22 3.90 -9.64
N HIS A 152 -2.23 4.66 -10.05
CA HIS A 152 -2.10 5.67 -11.10
C HIS A 152 -3.14 6.77 -10.91
N CYS A 153 -2.99 7.85 -11.67
CA CYS A 153 -3.91 8.97 -11.67
C CYS A 153 -4.93 8.85 -12.76
N GLN A 154 -6.16 9.23 -12.41
CA GLN A 154 -7.26 9.31 -13.36
C GLN A 154 -7.96 10.66 -13.23
N CYS A 155 -8.40 11.18 -14.37
CA CYS A 155 -9.31 12.32 -14.42
C CYS A 155 -10.75 11.82 -14.14
N VAL A 156 -11.34 12.26 -13.03
CA VAL A 156 -12.68 11.85 -12.58
C VAL A 156 -13.63 13.04 -12.69
N PHE A 157 -14.83 12.81 -13.21
CA PHE A 157 -15.89 13.81 -13.36
C PHE A 157 -16.92 13.60 -12.24
N ASN A 158 -17.24 14.67 -11.51
CA ASN A 158 -18.28 14.67 -10.47
C ASN A 158 -19.64 15.07 -11.04
#